data_AF-F4R8Y5-F1
#
_entry.id   AF-F4R8Y5-F1
#
_cell.length_a   1.000
_cell.length_b   1.000
_cell.length_c   1.000
_cell.angle_alpha   90.00
_cell.angle_beta   90.00
_cell.angle_gamma   90.00
#
_symmetry.space_group_name_H-M   'P 1'
#
loop_
_entity.id
_entity.type
_entity.pdbx_description
1 polymer ?
#
loop_
_entity_poly.entity_id
_entity_poly.type
_entity_poly.pdbx_seq_one_letter_code
_entity_poly.pdbx_strand_id
1 'polypeptide(L)'
;MAWDMAKNIDLFDSPNDLAIVLAGETIPGQFPALFQTFSRWKTQFNTDTVLAEASEFRNAANRGNSRLNIPQSVEGAQIAKERAEAAKQSVKEARAIEKQRAAKAKEVEQARRAQEKREAEERAKAIKEEERARPSASRRLRRPSEHGVCRKRQREKVQLHESFQPKPPTHPTHPIETLMIDPRLSQLGPT
;
A
#
# COMPACT_ATOMS: atom_id res chain seq x y z
N MET A 1 0.67 -43.18 9.84
CA MET A 1 -0.45 -43.55 8.95
C MET A 1 -1.73 -42.78 9.25
N ALA A 2 -2.49 -43.06 10.32
CA ALA A 2 -3.74 -42.31 10.62
C ALA A 2 -3.52 -40.79 10.75
N TRP A 3 -2.39 -40.41 11.36
CA TRP A 3 -1.95 -39.01 11.47
C TRP A 3 -1.65 -38.35 10.11
N ASP A 4 -1.04 -39.09 9.18
CA ASP A 4 -0.72 -38.59 7.84
C ASP A 4 -1.99 -38.39 7.01
N MET A 5 -3.00 -39.24 7.21
CA MET A 5 -4.33 -39.07 6.61
C MET A 5 -5.04 -37.83 7.16
N ALA A 6 -5.01 -37.64 8.49
CA ALA A 6 -5.65 -36.49 9.13
C ALA A 6 -5.06 -35.15 8.65
N LYS A 7 -3.74 -35.08 8.46
CA LYS A 7 -3.03 -33.89 7.96
C LYS A 7 -3.30 -33.54 6.50
N ASN A 8 -3.72 -34.51 5.70
CA ASN A 8 -3.93 -34.36 4.26
C ASN A 8 -5.40 -34.49 3.87
N ILE A 9 -6.31 -34.43 4.84
CA ILE A 9 -7.73 -34.64 4.61
C ILE A 9 -8.33 -33.63 3.63
N ASP A 10 -7.72 -32.44 3.52
CA ASP A 10 -8.09 -31.38 2.58
C ASP A 10 -7.63 -31.63 1.14
N LEU A 11 -6.76 -32.62 0.89
CA LEU A 11 -6.31 -32.99 -0.46
C LEU A 11 -7.18 -34.05 -1.12
N PHE A 12 -8.12 -34.65 -0.38
CA PHE A 12 -8.96 -35.73 -0.89
C PHE A 12 -10.29 -35.16 -1.41
N ASP A 13 -10.43 -35.15 -2.73
CA ASP A 13 -11.67 -34.79 -3.44
C ASP A 13 -12.39 -36.02 -3.96
N SER A 14 -11.66 -37.13 -4.11
CA SER A 14 -12.15 -38.42 -4.54
C SER A 14 -11.64 -39.55 -3.63
N PRO A 15 -12.34 -40.70 -3.54
CA PRO A 15 -11.85 -41.87 -2.83
C PRO A 15 -10.48 -42.37 -3.34
N ASN A 16 -10.19 -42.18 -4.64
CA ASN A 16 -8.94 -42.62 -5.25
C ASN A 16 -7.72 -41.80 -4.76
N ASP A 17 -7.92 -40.59 -4.26
CA ASP A 17 -6.82 -39.75 -3.75
C ASP A 17 -6.19 -40.34 -2.48
N LEU A 18 -6.93 -41.19 -1.76
CA LEU A 18 -6.41 -41.95 -0.62
C LEU A 18 -5.28 -42.91 -1.01
N ALA A 19 -5.19 -43.30 -2.30
CA ALA A 19 -4.09 -44.13 -2.81
C ALA A 19 -2.72 -43.44 -2.67
N ILE A 20 -2.69 -42.10 -2.69
CA ILE A 20 -1.47 -41.31 -2.55
C ILE A 20 -0.84 -41.52 -1.15
N VAL A 21 -1.67 -41.71 -0.13
CA VAL A 21 -1.22 -41.86 1.27
C VAL A 21 -1.17 -43.31 1.73
N LEU A 22 -2.09 -44.15 1.26
CA LEU A 22 -2.20 -45.56 1.70
C LEU A 22 -1.41 -46.56 0.85
N ALA A 23 -0.75 -46.10 -0.23
CA ALA A 23 0.06 -46.92 -1.14
C ALA A 23 -0.68 -48.12 -1.78
N GLY A 24 -2.02 -48.13 -1.74
CA GLY A 24 -2.85 -49.18 -2.29
C GLY A 24 -4.06 -49.51 -1.42
N GLU A 25 -5.01 -50.24 -2.00
CA GLU A 25 -6.19 -50.72 -1.28
C GLU A 25 -5.90 -52.11 -0.71
N THR A 26 -5.75 -52.21 0.61
CA THR A 26 -5.51 -53.49 1.29
C THR A 26 -6.79 -54.32 1.39
N ILE A 27 -7.94 -53.66 1.50
CA ILE A 27 -9.26 -54.26 1.63
C ILE A 27 -10.17 -53.65 0.55
N PRO A 28 -10.75 -54.44 -0.36
CA PRO A 28 -11.63 -53.91 -1.41
C PRO A 28 -12.78 -53.06 -0.83
N GLY A 29 -12.96 -51.84 -1.33
CA GLY A 29 -13.96 -50.89 -0.86
C GLY A 29 -13.55 -50.06 0.36
N GLN A 30 -12.31 -50.20 0.85
CA GLN A 30 -11.78 -49.41 1.95
C GLN A 30 -11.70 -47.92 1.61
N PHE A 31 -11.30 -47.58 0.39
CA PHE A 31 -11.18 -46.18 -0.03
C PHE A 31 -12.51 -45.43 0.01
N PRO A 32 -13.61 -45.93 -0.62
CA PRO A 32 -14.94 -45.35 -0.47
C PRO A 32 -15.40 -45.21 1.00
N ALA A 33 -15.19 -46.24 1.82
CA ALA A 33 -15.63 -46.24 3.22
C ALA A 33 -14.89 -45.19 4.06
N LEU A 34 -13.57 -45.08 3.90
CA LEU A 34 -12.76 -44.07 4.56
C LEU A 34 -13.10 -42.67 4.08
N PHE A 35 -13.23 -42.47 2.77
CA PHE A 35 -13.61 -41.19 2.18
C PHE A 35 -14.95 -40.70 2.73
N GLN A 36 -15.98 -41.56 2.74
CA GLN A 36 -17.28 -41.23 3.29
C GLN A 36 -17.21 -40.85 4.78
N THR A 37 -16.40 -41.57 5.56
CA THR A 37 -16.19 -41.27 6.98
C THR A 37 -15.55 -39.89 7.17
N PHE A 38 -14.55 -39.55 6.37
CA PHE A 38 -13.92 -38.24 6.40
C PHE A 38 -14.82 -37.11 5.91
N SER A 39 -15.60 -37.31 4.84
CA SER A 39 -16.59 -36.33 4.37
C SER A 39 -17.66 -36.06 5.44
N ARG A 40 -18.11 -37.11 6.14
CA ARG A 40 -19.03 -36.96 7.27
C ARG A 40 -18.40 -36.20 8.42
N TRP A 41 -17.14 -36.46 8.73
CA TRP A 41 -16.41 -35.71 9.75
C TRP A 41 -16.26 -34.22 9.39
N LYS A 42 -15.89 -33.90 8.14
CA LYS A 42 -15.79 -32.51 7.65
C LYS A 42 -17.11 -31.75 7.75
N THR A 43 -18.23 -32.41 7.50
CA THR A 43 -19.56 -31.79 7.55
C THR A 43 -20.10 -31.69 8.98
N GLN A 44 -19.77 -32.65 9.84
CA GLN A 44 -20.24 -32.70 11.22
C GLN A 44 -19.49 -31.72 12.14
N PHE A 45 -18.20 -31.47 11.86
CA PHE A 45 -17.37 -30.54 12.62
C PHE A 45 -17.01 -29.35 11.73
N ASN A 46 -17.19 -28.12 12.21
CA ASN A 46 -16.80 -26.90 11.50
C ASN A 46 -15.27 -26.78 11.42
N THR A 47 -14.68 -27.59 10.55
CA THR A 47 -13.23 -27.80 10.41
C THR A 47 -12.61 -26.88 9.37
N ASP A 48 -13.43 -26.08 8.66
CA ASP A 48 -13.00 -25.20 7.58
C ASP A 48 -11.87 -24.25 7.99
N THR A 49 -11.94 -23.68 9.20
CA THR A 49 -10.92 -22.76 9.71
C THR A 49 -9.59 -23.47 9.97
N VAL A 50 -9.63 -24.67 10.55
CA VAL A 50 -8.45 -25.48 10.86
C VAL A 50 -7.81 -26.02 9.57
N LEU A 51 -8.63 -26.39 8.58
CA LEU A 51 -8.15 -26.82 7.26
C LEU A 51 -7.51 -25.65 6.49
N ALA A 52 -8.09 -24.45 6.55
CA ALA A 52 -7.50 -23.26 5.96
C ALA A 52 -6.12 -22.95 6.57
N GLU A 53 -6.01 -22.98 7.91
CA GLU A 53 -4.74 -22.79 8.62
C GLU A 53 -3.71 -23.87 8.24
N ALA A 54 -4.11 -25.14 8.21
CA ALA A 54 -3.24 -26.24 7.80
C ALA A 54 -2.76 -26.10 6.34
N SER A 55 -3.63 -25.66 5.44
CA SER A 55 -3.28 -25.35 4.04
C SER A 55 -2.25 -24.22 3.96
N GLU A 56 -2.45 -23.14 4.71
CA GLU A 56 -1.49 -22.03 4.79
C GLU A 56 -0.13 -22.49 5.32
N PHE A 57 -0.11 -23.30 6.38
CA PHE A 57 1.13 -23.88 6.92
C PHE A 57 1.87 -24.75 5.90
N ARG A 58 1.15 -25.59 5.15
CA ARG A 58 1.76 -26.41 4.09
C ARG A 58 2.30 -25.56 2.96
N ASN A 59 1.54 -24.54 2.54
CA ASN A 59 1.99 -23.58 1.53
C ASN A 59 3.23 -22.83 2.01
N ALA A 60 3.28 -22.40 3.27
CA ALA A 60 4.43 -21.72 3.86
C ALA A 60 5.66 -22.65 3.94
N ALA A 61 5.48 -23.91 4.36
CA ALA A 61 6.56 -24.91 4.38
C ALA A 61 7.10 -25.20 2.97
N ASN A 62 6.22 -25.29 1.97
CA ASN A 62 6.59 -25.54 0.58
C ASN A 62 7.28 -24.34 -0.11
N ARG A 63 7.16 -23.11 0.42
CA ARG A 63 7.87 -21.94 -0.15
C ARG A 63 9.38 -22.12 -0.16
N GLY A 64 9.94 -22.83 0.83
CA GLY A 64 11.38 -23.12 0.90
C GLY A 64 11.88 -24.11 -0.14
N ASN A 65 11.01 -25.03 -0.59
CA ASN A 65 11.40 -26.15 -1.45
C ASN A 65 10.90 -26.04 -2.91
N SER A 66 10.25 -24.93 -3.28
CA SER A 66 9.80 -24.68 -4.66
C SER A 66 10.95 -24.49 -5.66
N ARG A 67 12.18 -24.28 -5.16
CA ARG A 67 13.39 -24.54 -5.94
C ARG A 67 13.69 -26.04 -5.89
N LEU A 68 12.77 -26.85 -6.41
CA LEU A 68 13.24 -28.10 -7.00
C LEU A 68 14.30 -27.65 -7.98
N ASN A 69 15.55 -28.04 -7.73
CA ASN A 69 16.66 -27.84 -8.66
C ASN A 69 16.34 -28.68 -9.89
N ILE A 70 15.39 -28.22 -10.70
CA ILE A 70 15.15 -28.77 -12.03
C ILE A 70 16.50 -28.62 -12.71
N PRO A 71 17.16 -29.72 -13.09
CA PRO A 71 18.47 -29.64 -13.71
C PRO A 71 18.35 -28.77 -14.95
N GLN A 72 18.86 -27.55 -14.86
CA GLN A 72 18.78 -26.56 -15.92
C GLN A 72 20.09 -26.65 -16.72
N SER A 73 19.97 -26.72 -18.04
CA SER A 73 21.14 -26.58 -18.92
C SER A 73 21.86 -25.25 -18.63
N VAL A 74 23.18 -25.23 -18.83
CA VAL A 74 24.02 -24.03 -18.64
C VAL A 74 23.49 -22.84 -19.46
N GLU A 75 23.07 -23.10 -20.70
CA GLU A 75 22.47 -22.08 -21.58
C GLU A 75 21.14 -21.56 -21.01
N GLY A 76 20.30 -22.45 -20.48
CA GLY A 76 19.05 -22.08 -19.85
C GLY A 76 19.27 -21.20 -18.62
N ALA A 77 20.28 -21.52 -17.81
CA ALA A 77 20.65 -20.74 -16.64
C ALA A 77 21.12 -19.33 -17.03
N GLN A 78 21.87 -19.21 -18.13
CA GLN A 78 22.31 -17.93 -18.66
C GLN A 78 21.13 -17.08 -19.15
N ILE A 79 20.21 -17.66 -19.93
CA ILE A 79 19.00 -16.96 -20.38
C ILE A 79 18.14 -16.50 -19.19
N ALA A 80 17.99 -17.34 -18.16
CA ALA A 80 17.24 -16.99 -16.96
C ALA A 80 17.90 -15.82 -16.20
N LYS A 81 19.23 -15.80 -16.12
CA LYS A 81 19.99 -14.70 -15.53
C LYS A 81 19.82 -13.41 -16.32
N GLU A 82 19.96 -13.45 -17.65
CA GLU A 82 19.79 -12.28 -18.52
C GLU A 82 18.38 -11.69 -18.42
N ARG A 83 17.34 -12.54 -18.38
CA ARG A 83 15.96 -12.09 -18.15
C ARG A 83 15.77 -11.42 -16.79
N ALA A 84 16.37 -11.99 -15.74
CA ALA A 84 16.30 -11.41 -14.40
C ALA A 84 17.04 -10.07 -14.32
N GLU A 85 18.17 -9.92 -15.02
CA GLU A 85 18.92 -8.67 -15.10
C GLU A 85 18.17 -7.61 -15.92
N ALA A 86 17.59 -7.98 -17.07
CA ALA A 86 16.75 -7.11 -17.88
C ALA A 86 15.52 -6.61 -17.10
N ALA A 87 14.86 -7.48 -16.32
CA ALA A 87 13.74 -7.09 -15.45
C ALA A 87 14.17 -6.11 -14.35
N LYS A 88 15.38 -6.27 -13.78
CA LYS A 88 15.92 -5.31 -12.81
C LYS A 88 16.25 -3.97 -13.47
N GLN A 89 16.77 -3.98 -14.69
CA GLN A 89 17.09 -2.77 -15.45
C GLN A 89 15.81 -2.01 -15.81
N SER A 90 14.76 -2.67 -16.30
CA SER A 90 13.49 -2.02 -16.65
C SER A 90 12.84 -1.32 -15.45
N VAL A 91 12.90 -1.91 -14.26
CA VAL A 91 12.41 -1.29 -13.03
C VAL A 91 13.23 -0.04 -12.66
N LYS A 92 14.56 -0.08 -12.84
CA LYS A 92 15.42 1.09 -12.59
C LYS A 92 15.12 2.22 -13.58
N GLU A 93 14.96 1.89 -14.86
CA GLU A 93 14.62 2.86 -15.91
C GLU A 93 13.25 3.50 -15.66
N ALA A 94 12.24 2.70 -15.30
CA ALA A 94 10.92 3.20 -14.95
C ALA A 94 10.98 4.23 -13.80
N ARG A 95 11.73 3.91 -12.73
CA ARG A 95 11.94 4.83 -11.60
C ARG A 95 12.69 6.10 -12.01
N ALA A 96 13.68 5.99 -12.89
CA ALA A 96 14.43 7.14 -13.39
C ALA A 96 13.54 8.07 -14.23
N ILE A 97 12.71 7.51 -15.11
CA ILE A 97 11.74 8.26 -15.92
C ILE A 97 10.71 8.96 -15.03
N GLU A 98 10.19 8.26 -14.01
CA GLU A 98 9.24 8.85 -13.06
C GLU A 98 9.87 10.04 -12.31
N LYS A 99 11.11 9.89 -11.82
CA LYS A 99 11.84 10.97 -11.17
C LYS A 99 12.07 12.17 -12.09
N GLN A 100 12.41 11.94 -13.36
CA GLN A 100 12.56 13.01 -14.35
C GLN A 100 11.23 13.71 -14.66
N ARG A 101 10.14 12.97 -14.77
CA ARG A 101 8.79 13.55 -14.98
C ARG A 101 8.38 14.40 -13.78
N ALA A 102 8.61 13.93 -12.57
CA ALA A 102 8.33 14.68 -11.35
C ALA A 102 9.17 15.96 -11.24
N ALA A 103 10.45 15.92 -11.64
CA ALA A 103 11.32 17.10 -11.67
C ALA A 103 10.81 18.14 -12.68
N LYS A 104 10.51 17.72 -13.91
CA LYS A 104 9.95 18.60 -14.96
C LYS A 104 8.62 19.23 -14.53
N ALA A 105 7.73 18.46 -13.90
CA ALA A 105 6.47 18.97 -13.40
C ALA A 105 6.66 20.08 -12.35
N LYS A 106 7.63 19.90 -11.44
CA LYS A 106 7.97 20.93 -10.43
C LYS A 106 8.54 22.20 -11.07
N GLU A 107 9.40 22.07 -12.08
CA GLU A 107 9.95 23.22 -12.80
C GLU A 107 8.85 24.02 -13.51
N VAL A 108 7.92 23.32 -14.19
CA VAL A 108 6.77 23.96 -14.85
C VAL A 108 5.87 24.67 -13.83
N GLU A 109 5.60 24.04 -12.68
CA GLU A 109 4.78 24.66 -11.62
C GLU A 109 5.46 25.91 -11.03
N GLN A 110 6.78 25.86 -10.79
CA GLN A 110 7.55 27.00 -10.31
C GLN A 110 7.56 28.14 -11.33
N ALA A 111 7.75 27.84 -12.61
CA ALA A 111 7.69 28.84 -13.69
C ALA A 111 6.30 29.50 -13.77
N ARG A 112 5.23 28.72 -13.66
CA ARG A 112 3.85 29.23 -13.66
C ARG A 112 3.60 30.17 -12.49
N ARG A 113 4.00 29.77 -11.27
CA ARG A 113 3.88 30.61 -10.06
C ARG A 113 4.69 31.92 -10.18
N ALA A 114 5.88 31.85 -10.76
CA ALA A 114 6.70 33.03 -10.98
C ALA A 114 6.04 33.99 -11.99
N GLN A 115 5.43 33.46 -13.05
CA GLN A 115 4.69 34.26 -14.03
C GLN A 115 3.43 34.90 -13.41
N GLU A 116 2.61 34.12 -12.70
CA GLU A 116 1.42 34.62 -11.99
C GLU A 116 1.78 35.76 -11.01
N LYS A 117 2.92 35.63 -10.30
CA LYS A 117 3.43 36.69 -9.42
C LYS A 117 3.79 37.97 -10.17
N ARG A 118 4.47 37.87 -11.31
CA ARG A 118 4.82 39.04 -12.15
C ARG A 118 3.58 39.75 -12.67
N GLU A 119 2.62 38.99 -13.20
CA GLU A 119 1.35 39.54 -13.70
C GLU A 119 0.54 40.22 -12.58
N ALA A 120 0.53 39.66 -11.38
CA ALA A 120 -0.12 40.26 -10.22
C ALA A 120 0.56 41.58 -9.79
N GLU A 121 1.89 41.63 -9.79
CA GLU A 121 2.65 42.85 -9.50
C GLU A 121 2.42 43.95 -10.54
N GLU A 122 2.34 43.59 -11.83
CA GLU A 122 2.03 44.53 -12.91
C GLU A 122 0.60 45.09 -12.79
N ARG A 123 -0.39 44.24 -12.53
CA ARG A 123 -1.77 44.69 -12.29
C ARG A 123 -1.87 45.61 -11.07
N ALA A 124 -1.16 45.28 -9.99
CA ALA A 124 -1.13 46.12 -8.79
C ALA A 124 -0.48 47.49 -9.04
N LYS A 125 0.53 47.57 -9.91
CA LYS A 125 1.13 48.85 -10.34
C LYS A 125 0.14 49.65 -11.19
N ALA A 126 -0.52 49.02 -12.16
CA ALA A 126 -1.50 49.68 -13.02
C ALA A 126 -2.67 50.28 -12.22
N ILE A 127 -3.23 49.54 -11.25
CA ILE A 127 -4.30 50.04 -10.37
C ILE A 127 -3.84 51.26 -9.56
N LYS A 128 -2.63 51.21 -8.99
CA LYS A 128 -2.07 52.34 -8.23
C LYS A 128 -1.83 53.58 -9.10
N GLU A 129 -1.45 53.39 -10.35
CA GLU A 129 -1.25 54.48 -11.31
C GLU A 129 -2.60 55.09 -11.73
N GLU A 130 -3.61 54.26 -12.00
CA GLU A 130 -4.98 54.71 -12.28
C GLU A 130 -5.59 55.47 -11.09
N GLU A 131 -5.38 55.01 -9.86
CA GLU A 131 -5.84 55.68 -8.64
C GLU A 131 -5.16 57.05 -8.45
N ARG A 132 -3.87 57.17 -8.79
CA ARG A 132 -3.14 58.45 -8.79
C ARG A 132 -3.57 59.38 -9.92
N ALA A 133 -3.93 58.83 -11.07
CA ALA A 133 -4.38 59.59 -12.23
C ALA A 133 -5.83 60.06 -12.10
N ARG A 134 -6.64 59.48 -11.22
CA ARG A 134 -7.99 59.97 -10.90
C ARG A 134 -7.91 61.32 -10.18
N PRO A 135 -8.25 62.44 -10.84
CA PRO A 135 -8.22 63.73 -10.18
C PRO A 135 -9.28 63.80 -9.09
N SER A 136 -8.98 64.62 -8.08
CA SER A 136 -9.73 64.95 -6.87
C SER A 136 -11.12 65.59 -7.08
N ALA A 137 -11.83 65.23 -8.16
CA ALA A 137 -13.16 65.73 -8.51
C ALA A 137 -14.26 65.34 -7.50
N SER A 138 -14.05 64.31 -6.67
CA SER A 138 -15.02 63.90 -5.65
C SER A 138 -14.82 64.58 -4.28
N ARG A 139 -13.78 65.41 -4.07
CA ARG A 139 -13.51 66.01 -2.74
C ARG A 139 -14.22 67.34 -2.49
N ARG A 140 -15.03 67.86 -3.43
CA ARG A 140 -15.75 69.15 -3.27
C ARG A 140 -17.26 69.05 -2.98
N LEU A 141 -17.82 67.86 -2.77
CA LEU A 141 -19.29 67.70 -2.64
C LEU A 141 -19.80 67.09 -1.32
N ARG A 142 -19.02 67.13 -0.23
CA ARG A 142 -19.55 66.81 1.10
C ARG A 142 -19.13 67.83 2.15
N ARG A 143 -19.94 68.88 2.27
CA ARG A 143 -20.11 69.62 3.53
C ARG A 143 -20.95 68.77 4.51
N PRO A 144 -20.73 68.94 5.82
CA PRO A 144 -21.21 68.03 6.86
C PRO A 144 -22.65 68.33 7.26
N SER A 145 -23.50 67.30 7.35
CA SER A 145 -24.67 67.37 8.23
C SER A 145 -24.31 66.66 9.53
N GLU A 146 -24.12 67.47 10.56
CA GLU A 146 -24.30 67.08 11.95
C GLU A 146 -25.58 66.23 12.07
N HIS A 147 -25.51 65.08 12.72
CA HIS A 147 -26.52 64.54 13.64
C HIS A 147 -25.98 63.20 14.14
N GLY A 148 -25.68 63.19 15.44
CA GLY A 148 -25.13 62.04 16.12
C GLY A 148 -26.09 60.86 16.14
N VAL A 149 -25.53 59.66 16.14
CA VAL A 149 -26.09 58.55 16.90
C VAL A 149 -24.92 57.78 17.49
N CYS A 150 -24.64 58.09 18.76
CA CYS A 150 -23.96 57.20 19.68
C CYS A 150 -24.82 55.92 19.79
N ARG A 151 -24.49 54.89 19.02
CA ARG A 151 -25.01 53.54 19.24
C ARG A 151 -23.85 52.65 19.65
N LYS A 152 -23.78 52.46 20.98
CA LYS A 152 -23.24 51.25 21.61
C LYS A 152 -23.71 50.04 20.80
N ARG A 153 -22.81 49.42 20.04
CA ARG A 153 -23.03 48.08 19.51
C ARG A 153 -21.95 47.17 20.05
N GLN A 154 -22.45 46.17 20.72
CA GLN A 154 -21.77 45.19 21.54
C GLN A 154 -20.59 44.59 20.77
N ARG A 155 -19.45 44.50 21.49
CA ARG A 155 -18.43 43.49 21.25
C ARG A 155 -19.09 42.12 21.40
N GLU A 156 -19.68 41.61 20.34
CA GLU A 156 -19.94 40.20 20.21
C GLU A 156 -18.60 39.55 19.87
N LYS A 157 -17.93 39.08 20.92
CA LYS A 157 -16.82 38.14 20.80
C LYS A 157 -17.40 36.88 20.16
N VAL A 158 -17.44 36.83 18.83
CA VAL A 158 -17.48 35.57 18.11
C VAL A 158 -16.11 34.94 18.37
N GLN A 159 -16.04 34.17 19.47
CA GLN A 159 -15.14 33.04 19.57
C GLN A 159 -15.48 32.13 18.40
N LEU A 160 -14.89 32.40 17.23
CA LEU A 160 -14.57 31.35 16.30
C LEU A 160 -13.52 30.53 17.03
N HIS A 161 -14.04 29.59 17.81
CA HIS A 161 -13.38 28.37 18.22
C HIS A 161 -13.10 27.63 16.91
N GLU A 162 -12.12 28.13 16.16
CA GLU A 162 -11.46 27.37 15.12
C GLU A 162 -10.83 26.22 15.89
N SER A 163 -11.53 25.09 15.85
CA SER A 163 -11.08 23.82 16.35
C SER A 163 -9.77 23.53 15.63
N PHE A 164 -8.68 23.99 16.24
CA PHE A 164 -7.33 23.54 16.00
C PHE A 164 -7.34 22.10 16.46
N GLN A 165 -7.89 21.22 15.62
CA GLN A 165 -7.62 19.80 15.68
C GLN A 165 -6.10 19.73 15.52
N PRO A 166 -5.33 19.35 16.55
CA PRO A 166 -3.93 19.06 16.34
C PRO A 166 -3.91 17.99 15.26
N LYS A 167 -3.36 18.33 14.08
CA LYS A 167 -3.06 17.31 13.09
C LYS A 167 -2.29 16.22 13.84
N PRO A 168 -2.73 14.95 13.78
CA PRO A 168 -1.97 13.88 14.39
C PRO A 168 -0.54 13.98 13.85
N PRO A 169 0.49 13.84 14.69
CA PRO A 169 1.84 13.84 14.20
C PRO A 169 1.94 12.71 13.18
N THR A 170 2.01 13.07 11.91
CA THR A 170 2.54 12.20 10.87
C THR A 170 4.03 12.11 11.15
N HIS A 171 4.38 11.37 12.20
CA HIS A 171 5.67 10.75 12.26
C HIS A 171 5.76 9.93 10.97
N PRO A 172 6.75 10.17 10.10
CA PRO A 172 7.17 9.10 9.23
C PRO A 172 7.53 7.98 10.18
N THR A 173 6.70 6.93 10.20
CA THR A 173 7.10 5.63 10.68
C THR A 173 8.29 5.30 9.80
N HIS A 174 9.50 5.62 10.27
CA HIS A 174 10.68 5.00 9.74
C HIS A 174 10.36 3.51 9.75
N PRO A 175 10.47 2.81 8.61
CA PRO A 175 10.43 1.37 8.65
C PRO A 175 11.47 1.00 9.70
N ILE A 176 10.98 0.43 10.80
CA ILE A 176 11.78 -0.22 11.83
C ILE A 176 12.87 -0.95 11.05
N GLU A 177 14.11 -0.55 11.30
CA GLU A 177 15.29 -1.27 10.86
C GLU A 177 14.98 -2.72 11.12
N THR A 178 14.62 -3.41 10.04
CA THR A 178 14.42 -4.83 10.05
C THR A 178 15.83 -5.30 10.29
N LEU A 179 16.11 -5.62 11.55
CA LEU A 179 17.31 -6.29 11.99
C LEU A 179 17.65 -7.28 10.88
N MET A 180 18.73 -7.01 10.17
CA MET A 180 19.38 -7.99 9.33
C MET A 180 19.86 -9.06 10.29
N ILE A 181 18.94 -9.94 10.68
CA ILE A 181 19.26 -11.19 11.34
C ILE A 181 19.99 -11.98 10.25
N ASP A 182 21.32 -11.99 10.37
CA ASP A 182 22.19 -12.75 9.51
C ASP A 182 21.77 -14.23 9.57
N PRO A 183 21.29 -14.84 8.46
CA PRO A 183 20.78 -16.21 8.48
C PRO A 183 21.84 -17.25 8.86
N ARG A 184 23.12 -16.87 8.92
CA ARG A 184 24.22 -17.76 9.30
C ARG A 184 24.34 -18.01 10.81
N LEU A 185 23.69 -17.22 11.66
CA LEU A 185 23.80 -17.37 13.12
C LEU A 185 22.79 -18.36 13.74
N SER A 186 21.91 -18.97 12.96
CA SER A 186 20.85 -19.88 13.46
C SER A 186 21.23 -21.37 13.49
N GLN A 187 22.46 -21.77 13.13
CA GLN A 187 22.84 -23.19 13.01
C GLN A 187 23.59 -23.80 14.20
N LEU A 188 23.71 -23.11 15.35
CA LEU A 188 24.29 -23.70 16.55
C LEU A 188 23.18 -24.08 17.54
N GLY A 189 22.60 -25.26 17.32
CA GLY A 189 21.78 -25.95 18.31
C GLY A 189 22.64 -26.59 19.42
N PRO A 190 22.08 -26.82 20.61
CA PRO A 190 22.77 -27.44 21.73
C PRO A 190 22.97 -28.93 21.48
N THR A 191 24.20 -29.39 21.73
CA THR A 191 24.60 -30.80 21.85
C THR A 191 24.05 -31.45 23.10
#